data_AF-A0A6I9PPA9-F1
#
_entry.id   AF-A0A6I9PPA9-F1
#
_cell.length_a   1.000
_cell.length_b   1.000
_cell.length_c   1.000
_cell.angle_alpha   90.00
_cell.angle_beta   90.00
_cell.angle_gamma   90.00
#
_symmetry.space_group_name_H-M   'P 1'
#
loop_
_entity.id
_entity.type
_entity.pdbx_description
1 polymer ?
#
loop_
_entity_poly.entity_id
_entity_poly.type
_entity_poly.pdbx_seq_one_letter_code
_entity_poly.pdbx_strand_id
1 'polypeptide(L)'
;MRESSTGGTGSYSENLLPLPISILEKSHAELVDTHLPYGGSQESLDHVRACIRHLPNLCVSDEEGRPVSWMLSDELCELRMAYTLPQHRRAGHLLALSRALMRRMSSACLLPHQPSEPGHH
;
A
#
# COMPACT_ATOMS: atom_id res chain seq x y z
N MET A 1 42.04 17.00 35.63
CA MET A 1 41.28 18.00 34.84
C MET A 1 40.65 17.26 33.67
N ARG A 2 39.36 17.48 33.45
CA ARG A 2 38.49 16.68 32.58
C ARG A 2 38.77 16.95 31.11
N GLU A 3 38.92 15.86 30.34
CA GLU A 3 38.83 15.87 28.89
C GLU A 3 37.40 16.26 28.48
N SER A 4 37.28 17.32 27.69
CA SER A 4 36.00 17.76 27.11
C SER A 4 35.91 17.16 25.71
N SER A 5 35.41 15.93 25.63
CA SER A 5 34.88 15.37 24.38
C SER A 5 33.50 15.97 24.14
N THR A 6 33.42 17.01 23.31
CA THR A 6 32.17 17.39 22.68
C THR A 6 31.82 16.32 21.66
N GLY A 7 30.97 15.38 22.10
CA GLY A 7 30.35 14.39 21.22
C GLY A 7 29.63 15.09 20.08
N GLY A 8 30.12 14.86 18.86
CA GLY A 8 29.41 15.23 17.65
C GLY A 8 28.05 14.58 17.69
N THR A 9 27.01 15.42 17.70
CA THR A 9 25.62 15.04 17.54
C THR A 9 25.50 14.19 16.28
N GLY A 10 25.33 12.87 16.47
CA GLY A 10 24.93 11.98 15.40
C GLY A 10 23.70 12.57 14.74
N SER A 11 23.74 12.70 13.42
CA SER A 11 22.56 13.03 12.63
C SER A 11 21.54 11.95 12.90
N TYR A 12 20.58 12.27 13.76
CA TYR A 12 19.43 11.43 14.07
C TYR A 12 18.84 11.01 12.74
N SER A 13 18.88 9.70 12.49
CA SER A 13 18.12 9.08 11.43
C SER A 13 16.70 9.48 11.70
N GLU A 14 16.18 10.43 10.92
CA GLU A 14 14.77 10.76 10.92
C GLU A 14 14.05 9.43 10.87
N ASN A 15 13.25 9.16 11.91
CA ASN A 15 12.30 8.08 11.90
C ASN A 15 11.41 8.33 10.69
N LEU A 16 11.77 7.77 9.53
CA LEU A 16 10.97 7.75 8.32
C LEU A 16 9.74 6.92 8.65
N LEU A 17 8.83 7.51 9.40
CA LEU A 17 7.47 7.02 9.47
C LEU A 17 7.02 6.93 8.02
N PRO A 18 6.42 5.79 7.61
CA PRO A 18 5.94 5.65 6.26
C PRO A 18 5.00 6.83 5.98
N LEU A 19 5.29 7.53 4.88
CA LEU A 19 4.44 8.52 4.24
C LEU A 19 2.95 8.07 4.27
N PRO A 20 2.00 9.02 4.27
CA PRO A 20 0.58 8.73 4.51
C PRO A 20 0.05 7.63 3.58
N ILE A 21 -0.68 6.68 4.17
CA ILE A 21 -1.31 5.58 3.45
C ILE A 21 -2.71 6.03 2.99
N SER A 22 -2.96 5.92 1.69
CA SER A 22 -4.21 6.29 1.03
C SER A 22 -4.77 5.13 0.22
N ILE A 23 -6.03 5.25 -0.21
CA ILE A 23 -6.63 4.31 -1.15
C ILE A 23 -6.09 4.61 -2.54
N LEU A 24 -5.73 3.56 -3.26
CA LEU A 24 -5.34 3.70 -4.65
C LEU A 24 -6.59 3.88 -5.52
N GLU A 25 -6.71 5.05 -6.15
CA GLU A 25 -7.84 5.37 -7.04
C GLU A 25 -7.57 5.05 -8.52
N LYS A 26 -8.64 5.00 -9.32
CA LYS A 26 -8.58 4.69 -10.76
C LYS A 26 -7.70 5.66 -11.55
N SER A 27 -7.59 6.92 -11.12
CA SER A 27 -6.69 7.94 -11.69
C SER A 27 -5.21 7.52 -11.66
N HIS A 28 -4.82 6.63 -10.74
CA HIS A 28 -3.45 6.15 -10.59
C HIS A 28 -3.15 4.90 -11.43
N ALA A 29 -4.14 4.35 -12.14
CA ALA A 29 -3.99 3.08 -12.86
C ALA A 29 -2.88 3.13 -13.92
N GLU A 30 -2.73 4.25 -14.63
CA GLU A 30 -1.70 4.43 -15.67
C GLU A 30 -0.29 4.43 -15.08
N LEU A 31 -0.10 5.05 -13.91
CA LEU A 31 1.16 5.02 -13.19
C LEU A 31 1.52 3.59 -12.79
N VAL A 32 0.57 2.86 -12.20
CA VAL A 32 0.79 1.47 -11.78
C VAL A 32 1.11 0.60 -12.98
N ASP A 33 0.32 0.69 -14.06
CA ASP A 33 0.51 -0.09 -15.28
C ASP A 33 1.90 0.12 -15.87
N THR A 34 2.35 1.38 -16.00
CA THR A 34 3.68 1.72 -16.55
C THR A 34 4.83 1.04 -15.80
N HIS A 35 4.66 0.76 -14.51
CA HIS A 35 5.68 0.16 -13.66
C HIS A 35 5.52 -1.36 -13.48
N LEU A 36 4.52 -1.98 -14.13
CA LEU A 36 4.41 -3.43 -14.17
C LEU A 36 5.39 -4.03 -15.18
N PRO A 37 5.95 -5.22 -14.89
CA PRO A 37 6.83 -5.92 -15.84
C PRO A 37 6.19 -6.21 -17.20
N TYR A 38 4.87 -6.29 -17.24
CA TYR A 38 4.04 -6.59 -18.42
C TYR A 38 3.06 -5.45 -18.76
N GLY A 39 3.34 -4.25 -18.25
CA GLY A 39 2.49 -3.07 -18.47
C GLY A 39 2.67 -2.41 -19.83
N GLY A 40 1.91 -1.35 -20.08
CA GLY A 40 1.97 -0.54 -21.29
C GLY A 40 1.02 -0.98 -22.40
N SER A 41 0.07 -1.87 -22.10
CA SER A 41 -0.97 -2.33 -23.03
C SER A 41 -2.36 -1.93 -22.54
N GLN A 42 -3.34 -1.86 -23.45
CA GLN A 42 -4.73 -1.58 -23.06
C GLN A 42 -5.28 -2.68 -22.13
N GLU A 43 -4.90 -3.94 -22.38
CA GLU A 43 -5.31 -5.09 -21.58
C GLU A 43 -4.76 -5.02 -20.15
N SER A 44 -3.47 -4.71 -20.00
CA SER A 44 -2.84 -4.58 -18.67
C SER A 44 -3.42 -3.39 -17.90
N LEU A 45 -3.69 -2.26 -18.56
CA LEU A 45 -4.33 -1.11 -17.94
C LEU A 45 -5.76 -1.41 -17.47
N ASP A 46 -6.54 -2.12 -18.27
CA ASP A 46 -7.90 -2.51 -17.89
C ASP A 46 -7.91 -3.54 -16.76
N HIS A 47 -6.93 -4.45 -16.74
CA HIS A 47 -6.70 -5.35 -15.60
C HIS A 47 -6.40 -4.57 -14.31
N VAL A 48 -5.46 -3.62 -14.35
CA VAL A 48 -5.14 -2.76 -13.19
C VAL A 48 -6.36 -1.98 -12.69
N ARG A 49 -7.14 -1.39 -13.62
CA ARG A 49 -8.39 -0.69 -13.28
C ARG A 49 -9.41 -1.61 -12.63
N ALA A 50 -9.53 -2.85 -13.10
CA ALA A 50 -10.40 -3.85 -12.49
C ALA A 50 -9.93 -4.18 -11.07
N CYS A 51 -8.65 -4.44 -10.84
CA CYS A 51 -8.12 -4.71 -9.50
C CYS A 51 -8.39 -3.55 -8.54
N ILE A 52 -8.14 -2.30 -8.97
CA ILE A 52 -8.40 -1.08 -8.19
C ILE A 52 -9.87 -0.98 -7.75
N ARG A 53 -10.82 -1.38 -8.61
CA ARG A 53 -12.26 -1.26 -8.33
C ARG A 53 -12.74 -2.24 -7.26
N HIS A 54 -12.24 -3.47 -7.26
CA HIS A 54 -12.84 -4.55 -6.47
C HIS A 54 -12.22 -4.73 -5.09
N LEU A 55 -10.99 -4.27 -4.89
CA LEU A 55 -10.25 -4.50 -3.65
C LEU A 55 -9.74 -3.20 -3.06
N PRO A 56 -9.61 -3.12 -1.72
CA PRO A 56 -9.08 -1.93 -1.07
C PRO A 56 -7.57 -1.84 -1.26
N ASN A 57 -7.11 -1.61 -2.49
CA ASN A 57 -5.70 -1.44 -2.79
C ASN A 57 -5.20 -0.14 -2.16
N LEU A 58 -3.99 -0.17 -1.63
CA LEU A 58 -3.41 0.92 -0.87
C LEU A 58 -2.16 1.46 -1.56
N CYS A 59 -1.95 2.76 -1.39
CA CYS A 59 -0.72 3.43 -1.76
C CYS A 59 -0.18 4.27 -0.61
N VAL A 60 1.09 4.58 -0.71
CA VAL A 60 1.79 5.60 0.04
C VAL A 60 2.02 6.76 -0.93
N SER A 61 1.62 7.95 -0.53
CA SER A 61 1.76 9.16 -1.35
C SER A 61 2.83 10.11 -0.80
N ASP A 62 3.48 10.87 -1.68
CA ASP A 62 4.32 12.01 -1.32
C ASP A 62 3.48 13.20 -0.78
N GLU A 63 4.18 14.29 -0.46
CA GLU A 63 3.56 15.53 0.04
C GLU A 63 2.63 16.18 -0.99
N GLU A 64 2.85 15.92 -2.29
CA GLU A 64 1.98 16.34 -3.39
C GLU A 64 0.81 15.37 -3.65
N GLY A 65 0.66 14.30 -2.87
CA GLY A 65 -0.41 13.33 -2.99
C GLY A 65 -0.19 12.27 -4.08
N ARG A 66 0.98 12.24 -4.73
CA ARG A 66 1.28 11.29 -5.81
C ARG A 66 1.73 9.95 -5.22
N PRO A 67 1.24 8.80 -5.73
CA PRO A 67 1.68 7.50 -5.24
C PRO A 67 3.18 7.25 -5.50
N VAL A 68 3.94 7.06 -4.44
CA VAL A 68 5.38 6.71 -4.50
C VAL A 68 5.65 5.25 -4.17
N SER A 69 4.70 4.60 -3.50
CA SER A 69 4.67 3.15 -3.32
C SER A 69 3.24 2.66 -3.34
N TRP A 70 2.99 1.49 -3.90
CA TRP A 70 1.65 0.91 -3.93
C TRP A 70 1.71 -0.60 -3.83
N MET A 71 0.57 -1.16 -3.49
CA MET A 71 0.41 -2.57 -3.33
C MET A 71 -0.99 -2.98 -3.81
N LEU A 72 -1.03 -3.65 -4.96
CA LEU A 72 -2.24 -4.21 -5.55
C LEU A 72 -2.35 -5.70 -5.24
N SER A 73 -3.56 -6.09 -4.85
CA SER A 73 -4.01 -7.48 -4.83
C SER A 73 -4.90 -7.76 -6.04
N ASP A 74 -4.81 -8.96 -6.57
CA ASP A 74 -5.78 -9.46 -7.56
C ASP A 74 -7.00 -10.13 -6.89
N GLU A 75 -7.93 -10.65 -7.69
CA GLU A 75 -9.16 -11.29 -7.21
C GLU A 75 -8.91 -12.49 -6.27
N LEU A 76 -7.73 -13.10 -6.33
CA LEU A 76 -7.31 -14.19 -5.44
C LEU A 76 -6.67 -13.68 -4.13
N CYS A 77 -6.68 -12.37 -3.91
CA CYS A 77 -5.95 -11.68 -2.86
C CYS A 77 -4.42 -11.88 -2.94
N GLU A 78 -3.90 -12.31 -4.10
CA GLU A 78 -2.47 -12.45 -4.29
C GLU A 78 -1.84 -11.07 -4.50
N LEU A 79 -0.78 -10.83 -3.75
CA LEU A 79 0.02 -9.61 -3.83
C LEU A 79 0.96 -9.68 -5.03
N ARG A 80 0.44 -9.31 -6.21
CA ARG A 80 1.16 -9.47 -7.48
C ARG A 80 1.79 -8.19 -8.01
N MET A 81 1.39 -7.04 -7.49
CA MET A 81 1.69 -5.73 -8.09
C MET A 81 2.13 -4.72 -7.02
N ALA A 82 3.15 -5.08 -6.25
CA ALA A 82 3.78 -4.22 -5.27
C ALA A 82 4.98 -3.49 -5.89
N TYR A 83 5.05 -2.17 -5.71
CA TYR A 83 6.17 -1.38 -6.21
C TYR A 83 6.48 -0.18 -5.30
N THR A 84 7.74 0.23 -5.31
CA THR A 84 8.20 1.48 -4.69
C THR A 84 9.15 2.17 -5.66
N LEU A 85 8.88 3.44 -5.93
CA LEU A 85 9.74 4.28 -6.75
C LEU A 85 11.19 4.22 -6.22
N PRO A 86 12.20 4.16 -7.10
CA PRO A 86 13.61 4.01 -6.70
C PRO A 86 14.06 4.97 -5.60
N GLN A 87 13.58 6.21 -5.63
CA GLN A 87 13.91 7.29 -4.70
C GLN A 87 13.37 7.04 -3.28
N HIS A 88 12.28 6.28 -3.16
CA HIS A 88 11.60 6.00 -1.89
C HIS A 88 11.88 4.58 -1.36
N ARG A 89 12.85 3.86 -1.95
CA ARG A 89 13.20 2.51 -1.48
C ARG A 89 13.92 2.57 -0.14
N ARG A 90 13.92 1.43 0.56
CA ARG A 90 14.57 1.23 1.88
C ARG A 90 13.95 2.07 3.02
N ALA A 91 12.79 2.68 2.80
CA ALA A 91 12.01 3.41 3.80
C ALA A 91 10.83 2.59 4.40
N GLY A 92 10.74 1.29 4.11
CA GLY A 92 9.74 0.40 4.73
C GLY A 92 8.30 0.55 4.23
N HIS A 93 8.05 1.31 3.15
CA HIS A 93 6.70 1.57 2.63
C HIS A 93 5.89 0.30 2.31
N LEU A 94 6.48 -0.71 1.66
CA LEU A 94 5.78 -1.97 1.37
C LEU A 94 5.37 -2.73 2.64
N LEU A 95 6.19 -2.70 3.69
CA LEU A 95 5.85 -3.31 4.98
C LEU A 95 4.70 -2.57 5.67
N ALA A 96 4.67 -1.25 5.56
CA ALA A 96 3.58 -0.45 6.09
C ALA A 96 2.27 -0.74 5.36
N LEU A 97 2.32 -0.80 4.01
CA LEU A 97 1.21 -1.16 3.16
C LEU A 97 0.68 -2.56 3.49
N SER A 98 1.56 -3.56 3.61
CA SER A 98 1.14 -4.94 3.91
C SER A 98 0.43 -5.05 5.25
N ARG A 99 0.94 -4.38 6.28
CA ARG A 99 0.28 -4.30 7.60
C ARG A 99 -1.06 -3.59 7.55
N ALA A 100 -1.20 -2.55 6.71
CA ALA A 100 -2.46 -1.84 6.54
C ALA A 100 -3.49 -2.70 5.79
N LEU A 101 -3.09 -3.37 4.69
CA LEU A 101 -3.95 -4.29 3.97
C LEU A 101 -4.41 -5.46 4.84
N MET A 102 -3.50 -6.13 5.56
CA MET A 102 -3.84 -7.23 6.45
C MET A 102 -4.89 -6.81 7.48
N ARG A 103 -4.70 -5.66 8.14
CA ARG A 103 -5.69 -5.14 9.11
C ARG A 103 -7.04 -4.89 8.46
N ARG A 104 -7.07 -4.30 7.26
CA ARG A 104 -8.30 -3.98 6.53
C ARG A 104 -9.05 -5.23 6.05
N MET A 105 -8.33 -6.24 5.57
CA MET A 105 -8.91 -7.52 5.16
C MET A 105 -9.42 -8.33 6.36
N SER A 106 -8.68 -8.34 7.47
CA SER A 106 -9.15 -8.97 8.72
C SER A 106 -10.43 -8.34 9.24
N SER A 107 -10.61 -7.01 9.11
CA SER A 107 -11.86 -6.34 9.47
C SER A 107 -13.02 -6.67 8.52
N ALA A 108 -12.75 -6.91 7.24
CA ALA A 108 -13.78 -7.24 6.24
C ALA A 108 -14.22 -8.71 6.28
N CYS A 109 -13.34 -9.63 6.68
CA CYS A 109 -13.64 -11.07 6.78
C CYS A 109 -14.41 -11.42 8.08
N LEU A 110 -14.52 -10.48 9.03
CA LEU A 110 -15.33 -10.61 10.25
C LEU A 110 -16.71 -9.95 10.10
N LEU A 111 -17.43 -10.24 9.02
CA LEU A 111 -18.89 -10.19 9.12
C LEU A 111 -19.31 -11.54 9.70
N PRO A 112 -19.80 -11.60 10.97
CA PRO A 112 -20.45 -12.80 11.43
C PRO A 112 -21.63 -13.04 10.50
N HIS A 113 -21.55 -14.12 9.71
CA HIS A 113 -22.68 -14.70 9.02
C HIS A 113 -23.80 -14.80 10.05
N GLN A 114 -24.75 -13.86 10.03
CA GLN A 114 -25.91 -13.91 10.91
C GLN A 114 -26.64 -15.20 10.52
N PRO A 115 -26.76 -16.19 11.42
CA PRO A 115 -27.62 -17.32 11.13
C PRO A 115 -29.02 -16.76 10.94
N SER A 116 -29.57 -16.94 9.74
CA SER A 116 -30.96 -16.66 9.43
C SER A 116 -31.84 -17.30 10.49
N GLU A 117 -32.60 -16.47 11.22
CA GLU A 117 -33.54 -16.95 12.23
C GLU A 117 -34.48 -17.99 11.60
N PRO A 118 -34.70 -19.14 12.26
CA PRO A 118 -35.74 -20.05 11.82
C PRO A 118 -37.09 -19.37 12.07
N GLY A 119 -37.85 -19.19 10.99
CA GLY A 119 -39.23 -18.75 11.06
C GLY A 119 -40.02 -19.66 12.01
N HIS A 120 -40.55 -19.07 13.08
CA HIS A 120 -41.55 -19.71 13.92
C HIS A 120 -42.82 -19.90 13.08
N HIS A 121 -43.17 -21.16 12.84
CA HIS A 121 -44.50 -21.61 12.42
C HIS A 121 -45.25 -22.18 13.61
#